data_AF-A0A961T7D4-F1
#
_entry.id   AF-A0A961T7D4-F1
#
_cell.length_a   1.000
_cell.length_b   1.000
_cell.length_c   1.000
_cell.angle_alpha   90.00
_cell.angle_beta   90.00
_cell.angle_gamma   90.00
#
_symmetry.space_group_name_H-M   'P 1'
#
loop_
_entity.id
_entity.type
_entity.pdbx_description
1 polymer ?
#
loop_
_entity_poly.entity_id
_entity_poly.type
_entity_poly.pdbx_seq_one_letter_code
_entity_poly.pdbx_strand_id
1 'polypeptide(L)' 'MPLKIAVQMDHVATVSIAGDTSFALSLEAQRRGHEL' A
#
# COMPACT_ATOMS: atom_id res chain seq x y z
N MET A 1 -12.97 12.37 2.48
CA MET A 1 -12.34 12.85 1.24
C MET A 1 -11.22 11.88 0.89
N PRO A 2 -11.08 11.46 -0.38
CA PRO A 2 -9.96 10.62 -0.80
C PRO A 2 -8.63 11.39 -0.66
N LEU A 3 -7.59 10.71 -0.18
CA LEU A 3 -6.22 11.24 -0.10
C LEU A 3 -5.38 10.60 -1.21
N LYS A 4 -4.33 11.31 -1.64
CA LYS A 4 -3.25 10.74 -2.45
C LYS A 4 -2.15 10.28 -1.50
N ILE A 5 -1.88 8.98 -1.47
CA ILE A 5 -1.00 8.33 -0.50
C ILE A 5 0.25 7.83 -1.24
N ALA A 6 1.38 8.48 -1.00
CA ALA A 6 2.66 7.96 -1.46
C ALA A 6 3.20 6.95 -0.45
N VAL A 7 3.71 5.82 -0.93
CA VAL A 7 4.38 4.80 -0.11
C VAL A 7 5.78 4.59 -0.66
N GLN A 8 6.79 4.81 0.18
CA GLN A 8 8.17 4.45 -0.13
C GLN A 8 8.44 3.06 0.45
N MET A 9 8.87 2.14 -0.40
CA MET A 9 9.18 0.75 -0.04
C MET A 9 10.31 0.21 -0.93
N ASP A 10 10.80 -0.98 -0.60
CA ASP A 10 11.67 -1.75 -1.50
C ASP A 10 10.91 -2.13 -2.80
N HIS A 11 11.60 -2.71 -3.77
CA HIS A 11 10.98 -3.02 -5.06
C HIS A 11 9.75 -3.93 -4.89
N VAL A 12 8.56 -3.43 -5.26
CA VAL A 12 7.28 -4.12 -4.99
C VAL A 12 7.19 -5.51 -5.62
N ALA A 13 7.91 -5.78 -6.72
CA ALA A 13 7.89 -7.09 -7.36
C ALA A 13 8.61 -8.18 -6.52
N THR A 14 9.38 -7.81 -5.50
CA THR A 14 10.15 -8.75 -4.66
C THR A 14 9.58 -8.93 -3.26
N VAL A 15 8.51 -8.22 -2.88
CA VAL A 15 7.95 -8.31 -1.53
C VAL A 15 7.14 -9.58 -1.33
N SER A 16 7.19 -10.14 -0.12
CA SER A 16 6.30 -11.24 0.28
C SER A 16 4.99 -10.65 0.80
N ILE A 17 3.93 -10.74 -0.01
CA ILE A 17 2.60 -10.15 0.30
C ILE A 17 2.09 -10.56 1.69
N ALA A 18 2.29 -11.81 2.09
CA ALA A 18 1.78 -12.33 3.37
C ALA A 18 2.49 -11.72 4.60
N GLY A 19 3.70 -11.17 4.44
CA GLY A 19 4.50 -10.62 5.53
C GLY A 19 4.80 -9.13 5.41
N ASP A 20 4.36 -8.48 4.32
CA ASP A 20 4.70 -7.08 4.05
C ASP A 20 3.62 -6.11 4.55
N THR A 21 3.97 -5.40 5.63
CA THR A 21 3.08 -4.42 6.24
C THR A 21 2.80 -3.23 5.31
N SER A 22 3.77 -2.80 4.50
CA SER A 22 3.60 -1.66 3.59
C SER A 22 2.58 -1.95 2.49
N PHE A 23 2.59 -3.17 1.96
CA PHE A 23 1.59 -3.68 1.02
C PHE A 23 0.22 -3.83 1.68
N ALA A 24 0.15 -4.37 2.90
CA ALA A 24 -1.10 -4.47 3.64
C ALA A 24 -1.75 -3.09 3.90
N LEU A 25 -0.96 -2.09 4.28
CA LEU A 25 -1.41 -0.71 4.45
C LEU A 25 -1.87 -0.09 3.13
N SER A 26 -1.21 -0.44 2.02
CA SER A 26 -1.60 0.01 0.69
C SER A 26 -2.99 -0.52 0.29
N LEU A 27 -3.26 -1.80 0.52
CA LEU A 27 -4.59 -2.38 0.28
C LEU A 27 -5.67 -1.75 1.16
N GLU A 28 -5.37 -1.49 2.44
CA GLU A 28 -6.31 -0.84 3.35
C GLU A 28 -6.62 0.60 2.92
N ALA A 29 -5.61 1.34 2.43
CA ALA A 29 -5.80 2.67 1.88
C ALA A 29 -6.73 2.63 0.64
N GLN A 30 -6.54 1.67 -0.28
CA GLN A 30 -7.48 1.47 -1.40
C GLN A 30 -8.89 1.11 -0.92
N ARG A 31 -9.02 0.22 0.07
CA ARG A 31 -10.31 -0.17 0.66
C ARG A 31 -11.08 1.01 1.26
N ARG A 32 -10.36 1.99 1.80
CA ARG A 32 -10.92 3.25 2.32
C ARG A 32 -11.20 4.31 1.24
N GLY A 33 -10.90 4.01 -0.02
CA GLY A 33 -11.11 4.90 -1.15
C GLY A 33 -10.01 5.95 -1.32
N HIS A 34 -8.78 5.68 -0.86
CA HIS A 34 -7.63 6.52 -1.13
C HIS A 34 -6.92 6.10 -2.43
N GLU A 35 -6.30 7.06 -3.10
CA GLU A 35 -5.49 6.86 -4.30
C GLU A 35 -4.04 6.62 -3.85
N LEU A 36 -3.36 5.63 -4.42
CA LEU A 36 -1.93 5.37 -4.22
C LEU A 36 -1.14 5.71 -5.48
#